data_AF-A0AA34XQE5-F1
#
_entry.id   AF-A0AA34XQE5-F1
#
_cell.length_a   1.000
_cell.length_b   1.000
_cell.length_c   1.000
_cell.angle_alpha   90.00
_cell.angle_beta   90.00
_cell.angle_gamma   90.00
#
_symmetry.space_group_name_H-M   'P 1'
#
loop_
_entity.id
_entity.type
_entity.pdbx_description
1 polymer ?
#
loop_
_entity_poly.entity_id
_entity_poly.type
_entity_poly.pdbx_seq_one_letter_code
_entity_poly.pdbx_strand_id
1 'polypeptide(L)'
;MWDKVKSLIGSSAPLIGTLIGGPVGTAVGGLVSSALGVENTQQAIEKELAANPEAILKLKQLEALHEVELKHLAFEHAKLESEERKLALTQQHATMQAELASNDPYVRRWRPTWGYSMCAAWVLLFLSLAVVMMFHPEQAATVVNSVVAMTPLFGIGLTVLGINIHKRSQDKQVSMGNTPLGAIHTLKTAIRGG
;
A
#
# COMPACT_ATOMS: atom_id res chain seq x y z
N MET A 1 5.17 -13.88 16.69
CA MET A 1 5.87 -14.43 17.88
C MET A 1 5.01 -14.27 19.14
N TRP A 2 3.69 -14.45 19.07
CA TRP A 2 2.78 -14.63 20.22
C TRP A 2 1.68 -15.64 19.89
N ASP A 3 1.81 -16.33 18.76
CA ASP A 3 0.68 -16.92 18.04
C ASP A 3 0.13 -18.17 18.73
N LYS A 4 0.99 -18.93 19.44
CA LYS A 4 0.58 -20.08 20.25
C LYS A 4 -0.04 -19.68 21.59
N VAL A 5 0.53 -18.69 22.30
CA VAL A 5 -0.08 -18.09 23.51
C VAL A 5 -1.43 -17.48 23.19
N LYS A 6 -1.50 -16.71 22.09
CA LYS A 6 -2.71 -16.06 21.61
C LYS A 6 -3.79 -17.08 21.21
N SER A 7 -3.40 -18.24 20.68
CA SER A 7 -4.34 -19.33 20.37
C SER A 7 -4.88 -20.00 21.64
N LEU A 8 -3.99 -20.35 22.59
CA LEU A 8 -4.37 -21.00 23.86
C LEU A 8 -5.19 -20.07 24.76
N ILE A 9 -4.72 -18.84 24.98
CA ILE A 9 -5.42 -17.82 25.77
C ILE A 9 -6.64 -17.32 25.00
N GLY A 10 -6.56 -17.07 23.69
CA GLY A 10 -7.70 -16.57 22.91
C GLY A 10 -8.89 -17.54 22.84
N SER A 11 -8.65 -18.85 23.03
CA SER A 11 -9.73 -19.86 23.13
C SER A 11 -10.46 -19.86 24.49
N SER A 12 -9.78 -19.43 25.55
CA SER A 12 -10.25 -19.58 26.94
C SER A 12 -10.52 -18.25 27.64
N ALA A 13 -9.83 -17.20 27.22
CA ALA A 13 -9.92 -15.82 27.67
C ALA A 13 -9.70 -14.81 26.50
N PRO A 14 -10.73 -14.56 25.65
CA PRO A 14 -10.60 -13.84 24.39
C PRO A 14 -10.16 -12.36 24.51
N LEU A 15 -10.65 -11.60 25.50
CA LEU A 15 -10.27 -10.18 25.71
C LEU A 15 -8.79 -10.07 26.07
N ILE A 16 -8.32 -10.91 26.99
CA ILE A 16 -6.90 -10.97 27.37
C ILE A 16 -6.06 -11.40 26.17
N GLY A 17 -6.51 -12.38 25.39
CA GLY A 17 -5.82 -12.83 24.17
C GLY A 17 -5.72 -11.76 23.08
N THR A 18 -6.76 -10.93 22.90
CA THR A 18 -6.73 -9.81 21.95
C THR A 18 -5.76 -8.71 22.38
N LEU A 19 -5.72 -8.40 23.67
CA LEU A 19 -4.85 -7.35 24.20
C LEU A 19 -3.38 -7.79 24.27
N ILE A 20 -3.08 -9.04 24.64
CA ILE A 20 -1.72 -9.62 24.62
C ILE A 20 -1.15 -9.67 23.19
N GLY A 21 -2.00 -9.91 22.20
CA GLY A 21 -1.60 -9.93 20.80
C GLY A 21 -1.47 -8.55 20.15
N GLY A 22 -1.74 -7.47 20.87
CA GLY A 22 -1.69 -6.08 20.40
C GLY A 22 -0.49 -5.30 20.98
N PRO A 23 -0.34 -4.01 20.61
CA PRO A 23 0.75 -3.14 21.08
C PRO A 23 0.81 -3.00 22.62
N VAL A 24 -0.34 -3.13 23.28
CA VAL A 24 -0.49 -3.07 24.76
C VAL A 24 -0.23 -4.43 25.42
N GLY A 25 0.12 -5.45 24.64
CA GLY A 25 0.24 -6.82 25.11
C GLY A 25 1.35 -7.06 26.14
N THR A 26 2.34 -6.17 26.18
CA THR A 26 3.38 -6.17 27.22
C THR A 26 2.83 -5.78 28.60
N ALA A 27 1.89 -4.84 28.66
CA ALA A 27 1.23 -4.43 29.91
C ALA A 27 0.26 -5.51 30.41
N VAL A 28 -0.54 -6.09 29.52
CA VAL A 28 -1.48 -7.17 29.87
C VAL A 28 -0.74 -8.49 30.18
N GLY A 29 0.39 -8.75 29.52
CA GLY A 29 1.30 -9.85 29.85
C GLY A 29 1.87 -9.75 31.27
N GLY A 30 2.11 -8.53 31.77
CA GLY A 30 2.51 -8.27 33.16
C GLY A 30 1.42 -8.63 34.19
N LEU A 31 0.17 -8.29 33.90
CA LEU A 31 -0.97 -8.65 34.75
C LEU A 31 -1.19 -10.17 34.79
N VAL A 32 -1.05 -10.82 33.63
CA VAL A 32 -1.18 -12.28 33.50
C VAL A 32 -0.04 -13.04 34.19
N SER A 33 1.21 -12.62 34.01
CA SER A 33 2.37 -13.23 34.68
C SER A 33 2.32 -13.04 36.20
N SER A 34 1.89 -11.87 36.68
CA SER A 34 1.67 -11.62 38.11
C SER A 34 0.55 -12.47 38.70
N ALA A 35 -0.54 -12.71 37.97
CA ALA A 35 -1.64 -13.56 38.43
C ALA A 35 -1.30 -15.06 38.42
N LEU A 36 -0.41 -15.48 37.53
CA LEU A 36 0.07 -16.86 37.43
C LEU A 36 1.29 -17.14 38.32
N GLY A 37 1.97 -16.10 38.82
CA GLY A 37 3.16 -16.24 39.66
C GLY A 37 4.42 -16.64 38.90
N VAL A 38 4.49 -16.31 37.60
CA VAL A 38 5.55 -16.72 36.68
C VAL A 38 6.32 -15.50 36.20
N GLU A 39 7.56 -15.68 35.76
CA GLU A 39 8.30 -14.61 35.08
C GLU A 39 7.50 -14.06 33.89
N ASN A 40 7.56 -12.72 33.70
CA ASN A 40 6.92 -12.01 32.59
C ASN A 40 7.67 -12.22 31.26
N THR A 41 7.94 -13.48 30.94
CA THR A 41 8.54 -13.92 29.68
C THR A 41 7.58 -14.86 28.97
N GLN A 42 7.49 -14.70 27.65
CA GLN A 42 6.57 -15.47 26.82
C GLN A 42 6.73 -16.99 27.02
N GLN A 43 7.98 -17.46 27.11
CA GLN A 43 8.30 -18.88 27.27
C GLN A 43 7.86 -19.44 28.63
N ALA A 44 7.92 -18.62 29.69
CA ALA A 44 7.53 -19.06 31.02
C ALA A 44 6.00 -19.13 31.16
N ILE A 45 5.28 -18.15 30.59
CA ILE A 45 3.81 -18.17 30.52
C ILE A 45 3.31 -19.34 29.64
N GLU A 46 3.94 -19.60 28.49
CA GLU A 46 3.62 -20.74 27.63
C GLU A 46 3.80 -22.08 28.37
N LYS A 47 4.91 -22.22 29.10
CA LYS A 47 5.24 -23.43 29.84
C LYS A 47 4.26 -23.68 30.99
N GLU A 48 3.90 -22.64 31.73
CA GLU A 48 2.92 -22.74 32.81
C GLU A 48 1.52 -23.07 32.28
N LEU A 49 1.12 -22.42 31.19
CA LEU A 49 -0.20 -22.65 30.59
C LEU A 49 -0.33 -24.04 29.94
N ALA A 50 0.79 -24.62 29.48
CA ALA A 50 0.84 -25.99 28.98
C ALA A 50 0.94 -27.04 30.10
N ALA A 51 1.57 -26.71 31.22
CA ALA A 51 1.77 -27.63 32.34
C ALA A 51 0.57 -27.70 33.29
N ASN A 52 -0.15 -26.58 33.48
CA ASN A 52 -1.21 -26.45 34.49
C ASN A 52 -2.56 -26.05 33.87
N PRO A 53 -3.53 -26.99 33.79
CA PRO A 53 -4.91 -26.69 33.39
C PRO A 53 -5.59 -25.67 34.32
N GLU A 54 -5.16 -25.58 35.59
CA GLU A 54 -5.66 -24.59 36.55
C GLU A 54 -5.25 -23.15 36.22
N ALA A 55 -4.12 -22.96 35.53
CA ALA A 55 -3.68 -21.64 35.07
C ALA A 55 -4.71 -21.03 34.10
N ILE A 56 -5.29 -21.87 33.24
CA ILE A 56 -6.34 -21.46 32.29
C ILE A 56 -7.62 -21.04 33.03
N LEU A 57 -8.01 -21.78 34.07
CA LEU A 57 -9.17 -21.43 34.90
C LEU A 57 -8.98 -20.10 35.64
N LYS A 58 -7.77 -19.85 36.18
CA LYS A 58 -7.43 -18.57 36.82
C LYS A 58 -7.49 -17.41 35.84
N LEU A 59 -7.04 -17.58 34.59
CA LEU A 59 -7.14 -16.54 33.56
C LEU A 59 -8.60 -16.23 33.18
N LYS A 60 -9.44 -17.27 33.06
CA LYS A 60 -10.86 -17.10 32.79
C LYS A 60 -11.58 -16.39 33.94
N GLN A 61 -11.22 -16.68 35.19
CA GLN A 61 -11.73 -15.96 36.35
C GLN A 61 -11.25 -14.51 36.37
N LEU A 62 -9.99 -14.24 36.04
CA LEU A 62 -9.44 -12.89 35.99
C LEU A 62 -10.10 -12.04 34.92
N GLU A 63 -10.34 -12.62 33.74
CA GLU A 63 -11.10 -11.97 32.67
C GLU A 63 -12.55 -11.70 33.07
N ALA A 64 -13.23 -12.65 33.72
CA ALA A 64 -14.59 -12.45 34.20
C ALA A 64 -14.68 -11.37 35.29
N LEU A 65 -13.67 -11.26 36.16
CA LEU A 65 -13.60 -10.23 37.20
C LEU A 65 -13.35 -8.83 36.61
N HIS A 66 -12.53 -8.73 35.56
CA HIS A 66 -12.12 -7.45 34.96
C HIS A 66 -12.73 -7.20 33.57
N GLU A 67 -13.82 -7.89 33.22
CA GLU A 67 -14.39 -7.87 31.87
C GLU A 67 -14.71 -6.45 31.38
N VAL A 68 -15.28 -5.63 32.28
CA VAL A 68 -15.67 -4.24 31.97
C VAL A 68 -14.44 -3.37 31.72
N GLU A 69 -13.40 -3.51 32.53
CA GLU A 69 -12.15 -2.75 32.41
C GLU A 69 -11.36 -3.16 31.16
N LEU A 70 -11.28 -4.47 30.89
CA LEU A 70 -10.64 -5.00 29.68
C LEU A 70 -11.37 -4.56 28.40
N LYS A 71 -12.72 -4.51 28.42
CA LYS A 71 -13.51 -3.96 27.31
C LYS A 71 -13.28 -2.46 27.14
N HIS A 72 -13.17 -1.71 28.23
CA HIS A 72 -12.89 -0.28 28.18
C HIS A 72 -11.51 -0.01 27.55
N LEU A 73 -10.47 -0.71 28.01
CA LEU A 73 -9.11 -0.61 27.46
C LEU A 73 -9.07 -1.01 25.98
N ALA A 74 -9.78 -2.07 25.59
CA ALA A 74 -9.88 -2.49 24.19
C ALA A 74 -10.56 -1.42 23.31
N PHE A 75 -11.61 -0.79 23.82
CA PHE A 75 -12.32 0.27 23.11
C PHE A 75 -11.48 1.54 22.98
N GLU A 76 -10.82 1.98 24.04
CA GLU A 76 -9.93 3.14 24.03
C GLU A 76 -8.75 2.92 23.06
N HIS A 77 -8.16 1.72 23.06
CA HIS A 77 -7.11 1.38 22.12
C HIS A 77 -7.61 1.43 20.67
N ALA A 78 -8.77 0.84 20.37
CA ALA A 78 -9.35 0.89 19.04
C ALA A 78 -9.65 2.33 18.58
N LYS A 79 -10.04 3.20 19.51
CA LYS A 79 -10.25 4.63 19.25
C LYS A 79 -8.95 5.35 18.94
N LEU A 80 -7.90 5.14 19.74
CA LEU A 80 -6.58 5.73 19.52
C LEU A 80 -5.99 5.28 18.18
N GLU A 81 -6.05 3.98 17.86
CA GLU A 81 -5.58 3.45 16.58
C GLU A 81 -6.36 4.06 15.39
N SER A 82 -7.67 4.26 15.56
CA SER A 82 -8.49 4.96 14.56
C SER A 82 -8.06 6.42 14.39
N GLU A 83 -7.76 7.12 15.48
CA GLU A 83 -7.29 8.51 15.47
C GLU A 83 -5.91 8.64 14.83
N GLU A 84 -4.95 7.77 15.20
CA GLU A 84 -3.63 7.71 14.57
C GLU A 84 -3.74 7.46 13.06
N ARG A 85 -4.62 6.54 12.65
CA ARG A 85 -4.86 6.26 11.22
C ARG A 85 -5.43 7.47 10.50
N LYS A 86 -6.38 8.19 11.11
CA LYS A 86 -6.94 9.43 10.56
C LYS A 86 -5.88 10.52 10.44
N LEU A 87 -5.02 10.67 11.45
CA LEU A 87 -3.93 11.64 11.43
C LEU A 87 -2.92 11.32 10.33
N ALA A 88 -2.52 10.05 10.19
CA ALA A 88 -1.62 9.59 9.12
C ALA A 88 -2.20 9.90 7.73
N LEU A 89 -3.49 9.60 7.51
CA LEU A 89 -4.17 9.94 6.25
C LEU A 89 -4.21 11.46 6.02
N THR A 90 -4.52 12.24 7.05
CA THR A 90 -4.59 13.71 6.96
C THR A 90 -3.23 14.31 6.62
N GLN A 91 -2.15 13.84 7.24
CA GLN A 91 -0.79 14.24 6.94
C GLN A 91 -0.40 13.89 5.51
N GLN A 92 -0.72 12.66 5.05
CA GLN A 92 -0.48 12.25 3.66
C GLN A 92 -1.24 13.11 2.66
N HIS A 93 -2.50 13.46 2.95
CA HIS A 93 -3.28 14.36 2.11
C HIS A 93 -2.69 15.77 2.10
N ALA A 94 -2.23 16.28 3.23
CA ALA A 94 -1.59 17.60 3.33
C ALA A 94 -0.28 17.64 2.51
N THR A 95 0.58 16.62 2.61
CA THR A 95 1.79 16.54 1.79
C THR A 95 1.46 16.39 0.31
N MET A 96 0.46 15.57 -0.05
CA MET A 96 0.03 15.42 -1.44
C MET A 96 -0.52 16.72 -2.03
N GLN A 97 -1.31 17.48 -1.26
CA GLN A 97 -1.80 18.79 -1.69
C GLN A 97 -0.68 19.81 -1.81
N ALA A 98 0.30 19.80 -0.90
CA ALA A 98 1.47 20.67 -0.97
C ALA A 98 2.32 20.36 -2.22
N GLU A 99 2.54 19.08 -2.53
CA GLU A 99 3.20 18.64 -3.77
C GLU A 99 2.42 19.05 -5.02
N LEU A 100 1.09 18.90 -5.01
CA LEU A 100 0.24 19.30 -6.13
C LEU A 100 0.22 20.83 -6.34
N ALA A 101 0.29 21.60 -5.25
CA ALA A 101 0.39 23.05 -5.27
C ALA A 101 1.79 23.56 -5.65
N SER A 102 2.82 22.71 -5.57
CA SER A 102 4.18 23.03 -6.00
C SER A 102 4.21 23.25 -7.51
N ASN A 103 4.45 24.49 -7.91
CA ASN A 103 4.46 24.92 -9.32
C ASN A 103 5.84 24.74 -9.99
N ASP A 104 6.59 23.67 -9.68
CA ASP A 104 7.92 23.47 -10.27
C ASP A 104 7.84 23.34 -11.81
N PRO A 105 8.45 24.28 -12.57
CA PRO A 105 8.46 24.25 -14.03
C PRO A 105 9.08 22.98 -14.61
N TYR A 106 10.07 22.37 -13.95
CA TYR A 106 10.76 21.17 -14.42
C TYR A 106 9.83 19.95 -14.34
N VAL A 107 9.18 19.74 -13.19
CA VAL A 107 8.22 18.66 -12.94
C VAL A 107 6.97 18.77 -13.84
N ARG A 108 6.58 19.98 -14.23
CA ARG A 108 5.45 20.16 -15.16
C ARG A 108 5.82 19.88 -16.62
N ARG A 109 7.06 20.20 -17.02
CA ARG A 109 7.48 20.18 -18.44
C ARG A 109 8.06 18.84 -18.87
N TRP A 110 8.65 18.03 -18.00
CA TRP A 110 9.28 16.77 -18.41
C TRP A 110 8.32 15.81 -19.14
N ARG A 111 7.07 15.67 -18.66
CA ARG A 111 6.07 14.79 -19.30
C ARG A 111 5.79 15.21 -20.76
N PRO A 112 5.46 16.49 -21.05
CA PRO A 112 5.39 16.99 -22.43
C PRO A 112 6.70 16.90 -23.23
N THR A 113 7.84 17.24 -22.64
CA THR A 113 9.14 17.27 -23.33
C THR A 113 9.52 15.89 -23.85
N TRP A 114 9.20 14.82 -23.11
CA TRP A 114 9.38 13.44 -23.57
C TRP A 114 8.60 13.16 -24.87
N GLY A 115 7.33 13.60 -24.94
CA GLY A 115 6.51 13.46 -26.15
C GLY A 115 7.08 14.21 -27.34
N TYR A 116 7.50 15.47 -27.15
CA TYR A 116 8.11 16.26 -28.22
C TYR A 116 9.44 15.66 -28.71
N SER A 117 10.27 15.17 -27.79
CA SER A 117 11.53 14.49 -28.13
C SER A 117 11.29 13.25 -28.98
N MET A 118 10.28 12.44 -28.64
CA MET A 118 9.90 11.25 -29.43
C MET A 118 9.37 11.62 -30.82
N CYS A 119 8.53 12.66 -30.93
CA CYS A 119 8.07 13.15 -32.23
C CYS A 119 9.25 13.64 -33.09
N ALA A 120 10.20 14.38 -32.52
CA ALA A 120 11.38 14.85 -33.22
C ALA A 120 12.25 13.67 -33.71
N ALA A 121 12.47 12.67 -32.86
CA ALA A 121 13.21 11.45 -33.23
C ALA A 121 12.52 10.69 -34.38
N TRP A 122 11.19 10.60 -34.37
CA TRP A 122 10.41 9.98 -35.45
C TRP A 122 10.52 10.74 -36.78
N VAL A 123 10.46 12.07 -36.73
CA VAL A 123 10.65 12.91 -37.93
C VAL A 123 12.05 12.71 -38.50
N LEU A 124 13.08 12.71 -37.66
CA LEU A 124 14.46 12.49 -38.08
C LEU A 124 14.66 11.08 -38.67
N LEU A 125 14.03 10.06 -38.08
CA LEU A 125 14.07 8.69 -38.58
C LEU A 125 13.49 8.59 -40.00
N PHE A 126 12.30 9.17 -40.23
CA PHE A 126 11.68 9.17 -41.55
C PHE A 126 12.44 10.00 -42.58
N LEU A 127 12.98 11.15 -42.17
CA LEU A 127 13.80 11.98 -43.03
C LEU A 127 15.08 11.24 -43.44
N SER A 128 15.74 10.56 -42.48
CA SER A 128 16.91 9.73 -42.76
C SER A 128 16.58 8.59 -43.74
N LEU A 129 15.43 7.92 -43.58
CA LEU A 129 14.97 6.89 -44.51
C LEU A 129 14.72 7.46 -45.92
N ALA A 130 14.08 8.62 -46.02
CA ALA A 130 13.82 9.28 -47.30
C ALA A 130 15.13 9.66 -48.03
N VAL A 131 16.11 10.17 -47.29
CA VAL A 131 17.46 10.49 -47.84
C VAL A 131 18.15 9.23 -48.35
N VAL A 132 18.13 8.13 -47.59
CA VAL A 132 18.73 6.85 -48.04
C VAL A 132 18.04 6.34 -49.29
N MET A 133 16.71 6.40 -49.37
CA MET A 133 15.98 5.96 -50.57
C MET A 133 16.29 6.81 -51.81
N MET A 134 16.58 8.10 -51.63
CA MET A 134 16.89 9.02 -52.73
C MET A 134 18.33 8.91 -53.24
N PHE A 135 19.30 8.75 -52.33
CA PHE A 135 20.73 8.81 -52.67
C PHE A 135 21.45 7.45 -52.65
N HIS A 136 20.94 6.47 -51.90
CA HIS A 136 21.54 5.15 -51.69
C HIS A 136 20.49 4.03 -51.75
N PRO A 137 19.76 3.88 -52.87
CA PRO A 137 18.67 2.91 -53.00
C PRO A 137 19.14 1.46 -52.76
N GLU A 138 20.40 1.14 -53.04
CA GLU A 138 21.01 -0.17 -52.80
C GLU A 138 21.07 -0.55 -51.32
N GLN A 139 21.12 0.44 -50.41
CA GLN A 139 21.17 0.22 -48.96
C GLN A 139 19.79 0.29 -48.30
N ALA A 140 18.74 0.68 -49.03
CA ALA A 140 17.41 0.92 -48.49
C ALA A 140 16.85 -0.30 -47.74
N ALA A 141 17.00 -1.50 -48.30
CA ALA A 141 16.53 -2.74 -47.67
C ALA A 141 17.25 -3.02 -46.33
N THR A 142 18.57 -2.84 -46.28
CA THR A 142 19.38 -3.05 -45.07
C THR A 142 19.02 -2.05 -43.97
N VAL A 143 18.85 -0.78 -44.33
CA VAL A 143 18.45 0.28 -43.38
C VAL A 143 17.04 0.03 -42.85
N VAL A 144 16.08 -0.32 -43.72
CA VAL A 144 14.71 -0.66 -43.29
C VAL A 144 14.72 -1.85 -42.32
N ASN A 145 15.46 -2.92 -42.62
CA ASN A 145 15.59 -4.07 -41.73
C ASN A 145 16.21 -3.69 -40.37
N SER A 146 17.18 -2.77 -40.36
CA SER A 146 17.78 -2.26 -39.13
C SER A 146 16.77 -1.47 -38.28
N VAL A 147 15.93 -0.66 -38.93
CA VAL A 147 14.83 0.06 -38.24
C VAL A 147 13.78 -0.91 -37.70
N VAL A 148 13.43 -1.95 -38.46
CA VAL A 148 12.51 -2.99 -38.01
C VAL A 148 13.08 -3.73 -36.80
N ALA A 149 14.38 -4.00 -36.75
CA ALA A 149 15.04 -4.59 -35.59
C ALA A 149 14.95 -3.71 -34.32
N MET A 150 14.76 -2.40 -34.46
CA MET A 150 14.54 -1.47 -33.34
C MET A 150 13.08 -1.41 -32.87
N THR A 151 12.15 -2.13 -33.51
CA THR A 151 10.72 -2.16 -33.12
C THR A 151 10.47 -2.46 -31.64
N PRO A 152 11.20 -3.37 -30.95
CA PRO A 152 11.01 -3.59 -29.52
C PRO A 152 11.26 -2.33 -28.67
N LEU A 153 12.28 -1.55 -29.02
CA LEU A 153 12.58 -0.28 -28.36
C LEU A 153 11.46 0.75 -28.59
N PHE A 154 10.94 0.83 -29.82
CA PHE A 154 9.79 1.68 -30.14
C PHE A 154 8.52 1.27 -29.39
N GLY A 155 8.29 -0.04 -29.23
CA GLY A 155 7.18 -0.57 -28.44
C GLY A 155 7.22 -0.07 -26.99
N ILE A 156 8.39 -0.10 -26.35
CA ILE A 156 8.57 0.44 -25.00
C ILE A 156 8.35 1.97 -24.99
N GLY A 157 8.93 2.70 -25.94
CA GLY A 157 8.76 4.16 -26.01
C GLY A 157 7.30 4.60 -26.20
N LEU A 158 6.56 3.91 -27.07
CA LEU A 158 5.15 4.19 -27.36
C LEU A 158 4.23 3.78 -26.20
N THR A 159 4.54 2.70 -25.47
CA THR A 159 3.77 2.34 -24.27
C THR A 159 3.93 3.40 -23.17
N VAL A 160 5.15 3.87 -22.93
CA VAL A 160 5.41 4.98 -21.97
C VAL A 160 4.67 6.25 -22.39
N LEU A 161 4.71 6.61 -23.68
CA LEU A 161 3.97 7.76 -24.20
C LEU A 161 2.45 7.58 -24.04
N GLY A 162 1.93 6.39 -24.33
CA GLY A 162 0.51 6.05 -24.16
C GLY A 162 0.05 6.18 -22.71
N ILE A 163 0.82 5.63 -21.75
CA ILE A 163 0.54 5.77 -20.31
C ILE A 163 0.56 7.25 -19.90
N ASN A 164 1.54 8.03 -20.39
CA ASN A 164 1.66 9.45 -20.09
C ASN A 164 0.43 10.25 -20.59
N ILE A 165 0.00 10.02 -21.84
CA ILE A 165 -1.19 10.66 -22.42
C ILE A 165 -2.44 10.28 -21.63
N HIS A 166 -2.58 9.00 -21.29
CA HIS A 166 -3.72 8.51 -20.51
C HIS A 166 -3.80 9.17 -19.13
N LYS A 167 -2.69 9.19 -18.39
CA LYS A 167 -2.62 9.83 -17.07
C LYS A 167 -2.83 11.33 -17.14
N ARG A 168 -2.24 12.02 -18.11
CA ARG A 168 -2.48 13.46 -18.31
C ARG A 168 -3.93 13.78 -18.68
N SER A 169 -4.60 12.90 -19.42
CA SER A 169 -6.04 13.04 -19.70
C SER A 169 -6.88 12.87 -18.44
N GLN A 170 -6.53 11.90 -17.58
CA GLN A 170 -7.17 11.73 -16.26
C GLN A 170 -6.95 12.96 -15.37
N ASP A 171 -5.72 13.47 -15.29
CA ASP A 171 -5.39 14.67 -14.51
C ASP A 171 -6.24 15.88 -14.94
N LYS A 172 -6.45 16.04 -16.27
CA LYS A 172 -7.35 17.08 -16.80
C LYS A 172 -8.81 16.84 -16.41
N GLN A 173 -9.31 15.61 -16.50
CA GLN A 173 -10.69 15.28 -16.11
C GLN A 173 -10.95 15.59 -14.63
N VAL A 174 -10.02 15.20 -13.76
CA VAL A 174 -10.08 15.50 -12.31
C VAL A 174 -10.07 17.01 -12.07
N SER A 175 -9.21 17.77 -12.78
CA SER A 175 -9.17 19.24 -12.65
C SER A 175 -10.46 19.94 -13.10
N MET A 176 -11.23 19.32 -13.99
CA MET A 176 -12.54 19.81 -14.45
C MET A 176 -13.70 19.36 -13.54
N GLY A 177 -13.42 18.70 -12.42
CA GLY A 177 -14.43 18.20 -11.49
C GLY A 177 -15.10 16.88 -11.92
N ASN A 178 -14.64 16.26 -13.00
CA ASN A 178 -15.13 14.95 -13.42
C ASN A 178 -14.42 13.86 -12.62
N THR A 179 -15.20 12.97 -11.99
CA THR A 179 -14.64 11.80 -11.32
C THR A 179 -14.02 10.85 -12.36
N PRO A 180 -12.77 10.40 -12.16
CA PRO A 180 -12.14 9.49 -13.10
C PRO A 180 -12.92 8.18 -13.13
N LEU A 181 -13.14 7.62 -14.32
CA LEU A 181 -13.90 6.37 -14.55
C LEU A 181 -13.50 5.22 -13.60
N GLY A 182 -12.25 5.20 -13.12
CA GLY A 182 -11.77 4.24 -12.12
C GLY A 182 -12.44 4.36 -10.75
N ALA A 183 -12.74 5.57 -10.26
CA ALA A 183 -13.39 5.77 -8.97
C ALA A 183 -14.84 5.24 -8.96
N ILE A 184 -15.56 5.39 -10.09
CA ILE A 184 -16.90 4.84 -10.28
C ILE A 184 -16.85 3.30 -10.32
N HIS A 185 -15.83 2.72 -10.94
CA HIS A 185 -15.63 1.27 -10.94
C HIS A 185 -15.36 0.76 -9.52
N THR A 186 -14.47 1.38 -8.76
CA THR A 186 -14.15 0.98 -7.37
C THR A 186 -15.36 1.13 -6.45
N LEU A 187 -16.16 2.20 -6.59
CA LEU A 187 -17.42 2.35 -5.85
C LEU A 187 -18.42 1.25 -6.21
N LYS A 188 -18.54 0.91 -7.50
CA LYS A 188 -19.45 -0.14 -7.97
C LYS A 188 -19.03 -1.53 -7.48
N THR A 189 -17.72 -1.79 -7.39
CA THR A 189 -17.20 -3.03 -6.81
C THR A 189 -17.42 -3.07 -5.30
N ALA A 190 -17.23 -1.95 -4.59
CA ALA A 190 -17.51 -1.85 -3.15
C ALA A 190 -19.01 -2.03 -2.84
N ILE A 191 -19.91 -1.50 -3.67
CA ILE A 191 -21.37 -1.62 -3.50
C ILE A 191 -21.88 -3.02 -3.88
N ARG A 192 -21.23 -3.73 -4.82
CA ARG A 192 -21.59 -5.11 -5.18
C ARG A 192 -20.93 -6.18 -4.31
N GLY A 193 -19.94 -5.81 -3.50
CA GLY A 193 -19.17 -6.71 -2.64
C GLY A 193 -19.50 -6.59 -1.15
N GLY A 194 -20.59 -5.92 -0.80
CA GLY A 194 -21.16 -5.87 0.55
C GLY A 194 -22.42 -6.73 0.65
#